data_AF-A0A2D5X1M2-F1
#
_entry.id   AF-A0A2D5X1M2-F1
#
_cell.length_a   1.000
_cell.length_b   1.000
_cell.length_c   1.000
_cell.angle_alpha   90.00
_cell.angle_beta   90.00
_cell.angle_gamma   90.00
#
_symmetry.space_group_name_H-M   'P 1'
#
loop_
_entity.id
_entity.type
_entity.pdbx_description
1 polymer ?
#
loop_
_entity_poly.entity_id
_entity_poly.type
_entity_poly.pdbx_seq_one_letter_code
_entity_poly.pdbx_strand_id
1 'polypeptide(L)'
;MSLESEAVEDIQRLLAMTWRTWGDEPLDPNSITRTWSLDLGWLSPQDSENLLTKLIAKGWLDSSDEGLAPKSDFSGINVPLGWFPRQRLLDDPPLFSVPSDAEVVKSGSNTLSTDTAIEEDNLSESSKSIVQST
;
A
#
# COMPACT_ATOMS: atom_id res chain seq x y z
N MET A 1 0.77 25.76 14.40
CA MET A 1 1.28 24.56 13.73
C MET A 1 2.48 24.03 14.51
N SER A 2 2.59 22.72 14.67
CA SER A 2 3.83 22.07 15.13
C SER A 2 4.64 21.59 13.91
N LEU A 3 5.95 21.38 14.09
CA LEU A 3 6.79 20.82 13.03
C LEU A 3 6.29 19.45 12.56
N GLU A 4 5.68 18.67 13.46
CA GLU A 4 5.07 17.38 13.17
C GLU A 4 3.81 17.52 12.29
N SER A 5 2.87 18.40 12.65
CA SER A 5 1.68 18.65 11.81
C SER A 5 2.06 19.14 10.41
N GLU A 6 3.13 19.94 10.33
CA GLU A 6 3.68 20.43 9.08
C GLU A 6 4.33 19.32 8.24
N ALA A 7 4.99 18.35 8.86
CA ALA A 7 5.55 17.19 8.18
C ALA A 7 4.46 16.25 7.66
N VAL A 8 3.43 15.96 8.48
CA VAL A 8 2.23 15.21 8.07
C VAL A 8 1.60 15.83 6.82
N GLU A 9 1.38 17.15 6.85
CA GLU A 9 0.83 17.91 5.74
C GLU A 9 1.68 17.83 4.46
N ASP A 10 3.01 17.90 4.56
CA ASP A 10 3.89 17.82 3.40
C ASP A 10 3.95 16.41 2.81
N ILE A 11 3.92 15.36 3.65
CA ILE A 11 3.86 13.96 3.19
C ILE A 11 2.52 13.67 2.51
N GLN A 12 1.40 14.13 3.07
CA GLN A 12 0.09 14.01 2.45
C GLN A 12 0.06 14.65 1.04
N ARG A 13 0.64 15.85 0.87
CA ARG A 13 0.74 16.52 -0.44
C ARG A 13 1.69 15.79 -1.39
N LEU A 14 2.81 15.28 -0.89
CA LEU A 14 3.74 14.47 -1.67
C LEU A 14 3.05 13.21 -2.22
N LEU A 15 2.38 12.44 -1.37
CA LEU A 15 1.68 11.21 -1.77
C LEU A 15 0.49 11.52 -2.69
N ALA A 16 -0.30 12.56 -2.39
CA ALA A 16 -1.39 13.02 -3.26
C ALA A 16 -0.91 13.39 -4.68
N MET A 17 0.27 13.99 -4.82
CA MET A 17 0.88 14.26 -6.13
C MET A 17 1.42 12.99 -6.79
N THR A 18 2.01 12.10 -5.99
CA THR A 18 2.65 10.85 -6.48
C THR A 18 1.64 9.84 -7.00
N TRP A 19 0.38 9.86 -6.54
CA TRP A 19 -0.69 9.00 -7.06
C TRP A 19 -1.72 9.74 -7.93
N ARG A 20 -1.55 11.05 -8.20
CA ARG A 20 -2.60 11.87 -8.84
C ARG A 20 -3.05 11.39 -10.23
N THR A 21 -2.15 10.76 -10.98
CA THR A 21 -2.42 10.21 -12.32
C THR A 21 -2.63 8.69 -12.34
N TRP A 22 -2.43 8.01 -11.20
CA TRP A 22 -2.49 6.55 -11.06
C TRP A 22 -3.69 6.07 -10.22
N GLY A 23 -4.29 6.95 -9.42
CA GLY A 23 -5.42 6.60 -8.56
C GLY A 23 -4.98 5.64 -7.45
N ASP A 24 -5.62 4.48 -7.37
CA ASP A 24 -5.34 3.44 -6.38
C ASP A 24 -4.33 2.37 -6.87
N GLU A 25 -3.71 2.57 -8.05
CA GLU A 25 -2.76 1.61 -8.63
C GLU A 25 -1.46 1.52 -7.79
N PRO A 26 -1.02 0.31 -7.38
CA PRO A 26 0.28 0.12 -6.75
C PRO A 26 1.42 0.50 -7.69
N LEU A 27 2.43 1.21 -7.17
CA LEU A 27 3.59 1.65 -7.95
C LEU A 27 4.86 0.89 -7.53
N ASP A 28 5.73 0.63 -8.49
CA ASP A 28 7.04 0.09 -8.19
C ASP A 28 7.93 1.15 -7.49
N PRO A 29 8.85 0.73 -6.59
CA PRO A 29 9.74 1.66 -5.90
C PRO A 29 10.51 2.62 -6.82
N ASN A 30 10.92 2.19 -8.02
CA ASN A 30 11.70 3.02 -8.93
C ASN A 30 10.86 4.08 -9.63
N SER A 31 9.59 3.79 -9.98
CA SER A 31 8.68 4.84 -10.48
C SER A 31 8.49 5.94 -9.44
N ILE A 32 8.29 5.58 -8.17
CA ILE A 32 8.13 6.55 -7.08
C ILE A 32 9.40 7.41 -6.91
N THR A 33 10.57 6.79 -6.77
CA THR A 33 11.83 7.55 -6.57
C THR A 33 12.22 8.37 -7.80
N ARG A 34 11.94 7.87 -9.02
CA ARG A 34 12.10 8.60 -10.28
C ARG A 34 11.14 9.80 -10.35
N THR A 35 9.89 9.66 -9.95
CA THR A 35 8.93 10.78 -9.91
C THR A 35 9.44 11.89 -9.01
N TRP A 36 9.90 11.58 -7.79
CA TRP A 36 10.41 12.60 -6.86
C TRP A 36 11.74 13.23 -7.29
N SER A 37 12.65 12.45 -7.88
CA SER A 37 14.02 12.92 -8.21
C SER A 37 14.18 13.50 -9.61
N LEU A 38 13.37 13.06 -10.58
CA LEU A 38 13.53 13.42 -11.99
C LEU A 38 12.33 14.18 -12.55
N ASP A 39 11.11 13.65 -12.42
CA ASP A 39 9.93 14.28 -13.04
C ASP A 39 9.51 15.56 -12.29
N LEU A 40 9.58 15.53 -10.96
CA LEU A 40 9.31 16.68 -10.09
C LEU A 40 10.59 17.45 -9.72
N GLY A 41 11.75 16.78 -9.73
CA GLY A 41 13.04 17.38 -9.37
C GLY A 41 13.10 17.88 -7.91
N TRP A 42 12.32 17.28 -7.01
CA TRP A 42 12.15 17.73 -5.62
C TRP A 42 13.18 17.16 -4.65
N LEU A 43 13.84 16.05 -5.00
CA LEU A 43 14.81 15.34 -4.17
C LEU A 43 15.99 14.87 -5.04
N SER A 44 17.13 14.52 -4.44
CA SER A 44 18.12 13.71 -5.17
C SER A 44 17.62 12.26 -5.29
N PRO A 45 18.15 11.44 -6.21
CA PRO A 45 17.81 10.01 -6.28
C PRO A 45 18.03 9.29 -4.95
N GLN A 46 19.14 9.58 -4.27
CA GLN A 46 19.48 9.02 -2.97
C GLN A 46 18.51 9.48 -1.86
N ASP A 47 18.11 10.74 -1.86
CA ASP A 47 17.14 11.25 -0.87
C ASP A 47 15.74 10.68 -1.11
N SER A 48 15.37 10.44 -2.37
CA SER A 48 14.13 9.75 -2.73
C SER A 48 14.08 8.31 -2.21
N GLU A 49 15.15 7.53 -2.41
CA GLU A 49 15.27 6.16 -1.88
C GLU A 49 15.24 6.14 -0.34
N ASN A 50 15.97 7.06 0.30
CA ASN A 50 15.98 7.23 1.75
C ASN A 50 14.59 7.59 2.30
N LEU A 51 13.88 8.51 1.65
CA LEU A 51 12.53 8.90 2.04
C LEU A 51 11.55 7.74 1.86
N LEU A 52 11.60 7.05 0.73
CA LEU A 52 10.71 5.92 0.45
C LEU A 52 10.83 4.84 1.52
N THR A 53 12.07 4.48 1.86
CA THR A 53 12.39 3.53 2.93
C THR A 53 11.80 3.97 4.28
N LYS A 54 11.92 5.26 4.63
CA LYS A 54 11.35 5.82 5.86
C LYS A 54 9.83 5.84 5.85
N LEU A 55 9.18 6.16 4.73
CA LEU A 55 7.72 6.19 4.63
C LEU A 55 7.10 4.80 4.78
N ILE A 56 7.72 3.76 4.19
CA ILE A 56 7.35 2.36 4.44
C ILE A 56 7.52 2.02 5.93
N ALA A 57 8.70 2.29 6.51
CA ALA A 57 9.00 1.98 7.91
C ALA A 57 8.13 2.74 8.94
N LYS A 58 7.63 3.94 8.59
CA LYS A 58 6.73 4.75 9.41
C LYS A 58 5.24 4.48 9.11
N GLY A 59 4.92 3.55 8.22
CA GLY A 59 3.55 3.09 7.94
C GLY A 59 2.72 3.98 7.00
N TRP A 60 3.35 4.85 6.22
CA TRP A 60 2.68 5.71 5.24
C TRP A 60 2.32 5.01 3.93
N LEU A 61 3.04 3.91 3.63
CA LEU A 61 2.86 3.09 2.44
C LEU A 61 2.67 1.63 2.88
N ASP A 62 1.73 0.93 2.23
CA ASP A 62 1.62 -0.52 2.30
C ASP A 62 2.42 -1.16 1.17
N SER A 63 3.08 -2.27 1.48
CA SER A 63 3.83 -3.09 0.53
C SER A 63 3.05 -4.37 0.20
N SER A 64 2.95 -4.67 -1.08
CA SER A 64 2.30 -5.86 -1.64
C SER A 64 3.16 -6.49 -2.74
N ASP A 65 2.77 -7.66 -3.24
CA ASP A 65 3.41 -8.30 -4.39
C ASP A 65 3.24 -7.48 -5.70
N GLU A 66 2.22 -6.61 -5.76
CA GLU A 66 1.93 -5.74 -6.91
C GLU A 66 2.71 -4.41 -6.86
N GLY A 67 3.22 -4.01 -5.68
CA GLY A 67 3.96 -2.76 -5.48
C GLY A 67 3.63 -2.07 -4.16
N LEU A 68 3.88 -0.76 -4.13
CA LEU A 68 3.61 0.13 -3.00
C LEU A 68 2.33 0.94 -3.25
N ALA A 69 1.49 1.08 -2.23
CA ALA A 69 0.29 1.93 -2.27
C ALA A 69 0.21 2.83 -1.02
N PRO A 70 -0.44 4.01 -1.09
CA PRO A 70 -0.64 4.86 0.08
C PRO A 70 -1.51 4.17 1.15
N LYS A 71 -1.17 4.36 2.44
CA LYS A 71 -1.93 3.76 3.55
C LYS A 71 -3.37 4.30 3.69
N SER A 72 -3.68 5.40 3.01
CA SER A 72 -5.00 6.03 2.98
C SER A 72 -5.13 6.86 1.69
N ASP A 73 -6.37 7.11 1.26
CA ASP A 73 -6.64 7.97 0.12
C ASP A 73 -6.21 9.42 0.41
N PHE A 74 -5.31 9.94 -0.43
CA PHE A 74 -4.85 11.33 -0.41
C PHE A 74 -5.30 12.13 -1.65
N SER A 75 -6.11 11.56 -2.54
CA SER A 75 -6.58 12.19 -3.78
C SER A 75 -7.33 13.51 -3.53
N GLY A 76 -8.08 13.58 -2.43
CA GLY A 76 -8.79 14.78 -1.95
C GLY A 76 -7.90 15.89 -1.37
N ILE A 77 -6.60 15.66 -1.18
CA ILE A 77 -5.68 16.67 -0.64
C ILE A 77 -5.46 17.78 -1.68
N ASN A 78 -5.77 19.01 -1.28
CA ASN A 78 -5.47 20.20 -2.08
C ASN A 78 -3.97 20.52 -2.03
N VAL A 79 -3.33 20.48 -3.20
CA VAL A 79 -1.91 20.81 -3.38
C VAL A 79 -1.84 22.13 -4.15
N PRO A 80 -1.30 23.22 -3.55
CA PRO A 80 -1.21 24.51 -4.23
C PRO A 80 -0.36 24.44 -5.51
N LEU A 81 -0.73 25.21 -6.53
CA LEU A 81 0.09 25.33 -7.74
C LEU A 81 1.47 25.90 -7.40
N GLY A 82 2.53 25.25 -7.87
CA GLY A 82 3.91 25.62 -7.53
C GLY A 82 4.31 25.30 -6.09
N TRP A 83 3.59 24.42 -5.40
CA TRP A 83 4.03 23.87 -4.12
C TRP A 83 5.28 22.99 -4.30
N PHE A 84 6.17 23.06 -3.31
CA PHE A 84 7.35 22.22 -3.18
C PHE A 84 7.41 21.68 -1.73
N PRO A 85 7.83 20.43 -1.52
CA PRO A 85 7.99 19.89 -0.17
C PRO A 85 9.11 20.59 0.59
N ARG A 86 8.92 20.80 1.89
CA ARG A 86 9.98 21.30 2.77
C ARG A 86 10.87 20.12 3.14
N GLN A 87 11.88 19.83 2.32
CA GLN A 87 12.79 18.66 2.44
C GLN A 87 13.22 18.35 3.89
N ARG A 88 13.56 19.37 4.69
CA ARG A 88 13.92 19.24 6.13
C ARG A 88 12.87 18.53 7.01
N LEU A 89 11.61 18.52 6.59
CA LEU A 89 10.50 17.83 7.27
C LEU A 89 10.29 16.39 6.76
N LEU A 90 10.88 16.05 5.60
CA LEU A 90 10.90 14.71 5.04
C LEU A 90 12.11 13.89 5.54
N ASP A 91 13.13 14.54 6.11
CA ASP A 91 14.33 13.88 6.64
C ASP A 91 14.02 12.86 7.76
N ASP A 92 13.04 13.11 8.62
CA ASP A 92 12.49 12.14 9.57
C ASP A 92 10.96 12.25 9.60
N PRO A 93 10.24 11.50 8.75
CA PRO A 93 8.80 11.60 8.67
C PRO A 93 8.15 11.06 9.96
N PRO A 94 7.11 11.70 10.52
CA PRO A 94 6.40 11.18 11.69
C PRO A 94 5.75 9.81 11.39
N LEU A 95 5.38 9.10 12.45
CA LEU A 95 4.60 7.87 12.30
C LEU A 95 3.24 8.19 11.65
N PHE A 96 2.81 7.34 10.72
CA PHE A 96 1.47 7.45 10.16
C PHE A 96 0.43 7.27 11.27
N SER A 97 -0.56 8.16 11.28
CA SER A 97 -1.74 8.07 12.14
C SER A 97 -2.98 8.34 11.29
N VAL A 98 -4.04 7.58 11.53
CA VAL A 98 -5.30 7.75 10.81
C VAL A 98 -5.88 9.12 11.18
N PRO A 99 -6.19 10.01 10.21
CA PRO A 99 -6.78 11.30 10.51
C PRO A 99 -8.17 11.11 11.13
N SER A 100 -8.40 11.72 12.29
CA SER A 100 -9.54 11.41 13.17
C SER A 100 -10.92 11.84 12.63
N ASP A 101 -11.00 12.50 11.48
CA ASP A 101 -12.25 12.97 10.85
C ASP A 101 -12.76 12.05 9.72
N ALA A 102 -12.15 10.87 9.51
CA ALA A 102 -12.51 9.92 8.45
C ALA A 102 -13.53 8.84 8.90
N GLU A 103 -14.72 9.23 9.39
CA GLU A 103 -15.87 8.30 9.45
C GLU A 103 -16.52 8.14 8.06
N VAL A 104 -16.00 7.21 7.24
CA VAL A 104 -16.77 6.64 6.10
C VAL A 104 -16.64 5.11 6.06
N VAL A 105 -17.53 4.47 6.81
CA VAL A 105 -18.19 3.18 6.58
C VAL A 105 -17.53 2.18 5.58
N LYS A 106 -16.70 1.29 6.15
CA LYS A 106 -16.72 -0.18 5.98
C LYS A 106 -17.15 -0.77 4.61
N SER A 107 -16.19 -1.38 3.92
CA SER A 107 -16.36 -2.67 3.23
C SER A 107 -15.09 -3.51 3.45
N GLY A 108 -15.10 -4.76 3.91
CA GLY A 108 -16.25 -5.65 4.11
C GLY A 108 -16.21 -6.89 3.20
N SER A 109 -15.04 -7.47 2.93
CA SER A 109 -14.95 -8.80 2.31
C SER A 109 -14.48 -9.85 3.32
N ASN A 110 -15.23 -10.95 3.39
CA ASN A 110 -15.04 -12.01 4.37
C ASN A 110 -13.76 -12.81 4.14
N THR A 111 -13.22 -13.33 5.24
CA THR A 111 -12.39 -14.54 5.24
C THR A 111 -13.09 -15.68 4.51
N LEU A 112 -12.46 -16.25 3.48
CA LEU A 112 -12.88 -17.52 2.89
C LEU A 112 -11.74 -18.54 2.98
N SER A 113 -11.46 -18.99 4.19
CA SER A 113 -10.64 -20.18 4.41
C SER A 113 -11.45 -21.41 4.00
N THR A 114 -11.18 -21.95 2.82
CA THR A 114 -11.67 -23.27 2.43
C THR A 114 -10.84 -24.34 3.12
N ASP A 115 -11.30 -24.77 4.29
CA ASP A 115 -10.88 -26.02 4.91
C ASP A 115 -12.07 -26.99 4.79
N THR A 116 -11.86 -28.15 4.18
CA THR A 116 -12.88 -29.19 4.01
C THR A 116 -12.19 -30.55 4.00
N ALA A 117 -12.15 -31.14 5.18
CA ALA A 117 -11.82 -32.53 5.46
C ALA A 117 -12.81 -33.06 6.52
N ILE A 118 -12.71 -34.35 6.87
CA ILE A 118 -13.70 -35.18 7.60
C ILE A 118 -14.75 -35.73 6.59
N GLU A 119 -14.49 -36.89 5.98
CA GLU A 119 -14.68 -38.27 6.51
C GLU A 119 -16.18 -38.61 6.65
N GLU A 120 -16.71 -39.80 6.39
CA GLU A 120 -16.38 -41.12 5.80
C GLU A 120 -17.69 -41.95 6.04
N ASP A 121 -17.72 -43.25 5.71
CA ASP A 121 -18.80 -44.21 6.05
C ASP A 121 -20.11 -44.11 5.19
N ASN A 122 -20.73 -45.18 4.69
CA ASN A 122 -20.55 -46.63 4.92
C ASN A 122 -20.93 -47.48 3.67
N LEU A 123 -20.46 -48.74 3.67
CA LEU A 123 -20.87 -49.97 2.93
C LEU A 123 -22.32 -50.04 2.34
N SER A 124 -22.67 -50.90 1.36
CA SER A 124 -22.04 -52.06 0.65
C SER A 124 -22.74 -52.25 -0.73
N GLU A 125 -22.59 -53.30 -1.59
CA GLU A 125 -21.85 -54.59 -1.61
C GLU A 125 -21.69 -55.09 -3.10
N SER A 126 -20.98 -56.22 -3.32
CA SER A 126 -21.17 -57.27 -4.36
C SER A 126 -21.42 -56.91 -5.86
N SER A 127 -20.75 -57.49 -6.87
CA SER A 127 -20.06 -58.79 -6.97
C SER A 127 -18.96 -58.84 -8.07
N LYS A 128 -17.95 -59.70 -7.83
CA LYS A 128 -17.14 -60.53 -8.77
C LYS A 128 -17.15 -60.19 -10.28
N SER A 129 -15.96 -60.04 -10.89
CA SER A 129 -15.35 -61.16 -11.66
C SER A 129 -13.94 -60.93 -12.21
N ILE A 130 -13.13 -61.98 -12.07
CA ILE A 130 -12.11 -62.49 -13.02
C ILE A 130 -10.76 -61.76 -13.20
N VAL A 131 -9.73 -62.59 -13.07
CA VAL A 131 -8.29 -62.35 -13.27
C VAL A 131 -7.88 -62.66 -14.72
N GLN A 132 -6.78 -62.07 -15.19
CA GLN A 132 -5.62 -62.86 -15.62
C GLN A 132 -4.38 -62.00 -15.89
N SER A 133 -3.23 -62.50 -15.42
CA SER A 133 -1.90 -61.97 -15.72
C SER A 133 -1.27 -62.73 -16.89
N THR A 134 -0.51 -62.03 -17.73
CA THR A 134 0.73 -62.49 -18.35
C THR A 134 1.52 -61.32 -18.92
#